data_AF-A0A9E7UCH5-F1
#
_entry.id   AF-A0A9E7UCH5-F1
#
_cell.length_a   1.000
_cell.length_b   1.000
_cell.length_c   1.000
_cell.angle_alpha   90.00
_cell.angle_beta   90.00
_cell.angle_gamma   90.00
#
_symmetry.space_group_name_H-M   'P 1'
#
loop_
_entity.id
_entity.type
_entity.pdbx_description
1 polymer ?
#
loop_
_entity_poly.entity_id
_entity_poly.type
_entity_poly.pdbx_seq_one_letter_code
_entity_poly.pdbx_strand_id
1 'polypeptide(L)' 'MPTPIYGGPDGEFHTGIELLKRTQDDSWGFLIGYEDRLVLSSPAGEERLYVEVPEHELPAGIHEENGVVVDERIV' A
#
# COMPACT_ATOMS: atom_id res chain seq x y z
N MET A 1 13.26 7.25 9.01
CA MET A 1 13.18 7.31 7.53
C MET A 1 11.71 7.20 7.18
N PRO A 2 11.18 8.00 6.25
CA PRO A 2 9.79 7.89 5.82
C PRO A 2 9.52 6.48 5.28
N THR A 3 8.30 5.99 5.46
CA THR A 3 7.92 4.64 4.99
C THR A 3 7.61 4.72 3.49
N PRO A 4 8.08 3.77 2.65
CA PRO A 4 7.71 3.76 1.24
C PRO A 4 6.18 3.68 1.05
N ILE A 5 5.67 4.42 0.06
CA ILE A 5 4.26 4.42 -0.34
C ILE A 5 4.11 3.54 -1.57
N TYR A 6 3.09 2.69 -1.56
CA TYR A 6 2.76 1.78 -2.64
C TYR A 6 1.41 2.14 -3.25
N GLY A 7 1.36 2.19 -4.58
CA GLY A 7 0.13 2.38 -5.36
C GLY A 7 -0.51 1.05 -5.71
N GLY A 8 -1.83 0.95 -5.49
CA GLY A 8 -2.65 -0.21 -5.80
C GLY A 8 -3.43 -0.10 -7.12
N PRO A 9 -4.12 -1.17 -7.53
CA PRO A 9 -4.80 -1.26 -8.82
C PRO A 9 -6.05 -0.38 -8.95
N ASP A 10 -6.66 0.03 -7.83
CA ASP A 10 -7.88 0.84 -7.80
C ASP A 10 -7.55 2.34 -7.60
N GLY A 11 -6.27 2.72 -7.73
CA GLY A 11 -5.79 4.09 -7.50
C GLY A 11 -5.61 4.42 -6.02
N GLU A 12 -5.68 3.43 -5.14
CA GLU A 12 -5.40 3.56 -3.71
C GLU A 12 -3.90 3.61 -3.42
N PHE A 13 -3.54 4.22 -2.30
CA PHE A 13 -2.16 4.32 -1.83
C PHE A 13 -2.08 3.83 -0.39
N HIS A 14 -1.04 3.05 -0.09
CA HIS A 14 -0.81 2.50 1.24
C HIS A 14 0.69 2.46 1.56
N THR A 15 1.03 2.62 2.83
CA THR A 15 2.34 2.19 3.32
C THR A 15 2.40 0.66 3.40
N GLY A 16 3.61 0.10 3.41
CA GLY A 16 3.79 -1.34 3.68
C GLY A 16 3.23 -1.76 5.06
N ILE A 17 3.19 -0.85 6.04
CA ILE A 17 2.62 -1.10 7.36
C ILE A 17 1.10 -1.27 7.29
N GLU A 18 0.41 -0.42 6.54
CA GLU A 18 -1.04 -0.54 6.33
C GLU A 18 -1.39 -1.86 5.62
N LEU A 19 -0.63 -2.22 4.59
CA LEU A 19 -0.82 -3.49 3.87
C LEU A 19 -0.59 -4.71 4.78
N LEU A 20 0.40 -4.64 5.67
CA LEU A 20 0.63 -5.69 6.66
C LEU A 20 -0.50 -5.78 7.70
N LYS A 21 -1.06 -4.65 8.15
CA LYS A 21 -2.21 -4.66 9.07
C LYS A 21 -3.44 -5.32 8.43
N ARG A 22 -3.65 -5.14 7.13
CA ARG A 22 -4.74 -5.82 6.40
C ARG A 22 -4.65 -7.34 6.46
N THR A 23 -3.47 -7.93 6.59
CA THR A 23 -3.37 -9.40 6.77
C THR A 23 -3.78 -9.86 8.18
N GLN A 24 -3.98 -8.93 9.12
CA GLN A 24 -4.38 -9.21 10.50
C GLN A 24 -5.87 -8.91 10.72
N ASP A 25 -6.37 -7.82 10.10
CA ASP A 25 -7.69 -7.27 10.36
C ASP A 25 -8.75 -7.61 9.30
N ASP A 26 -8.34 -7.98 8.07
CA ASP A 26 -9.24 -8.25 6.93
C ASP A 26 -9.22 -9.73 6.47
N SER A 27 -9.89 -10.04 5.36
CA SER A 27 -9.89 -11.36 4.70
C SER A 27 -8.57 -11.71 3.97
N TRP A 28 -7.54 -10.87 4.06
CA TRP A 28 -6.25 -11.10 3.43
C TRP A 28 -5.39 -12.04 4.30
N GLY A 29 -4.71 -13.01 3.67
CA GLY A 29 -4.00 -14.07 4.39
C GLY A 29 -2.50 -13.84 4.49
N PHE A 30 -1.90 -13.16 3.52
CA PHE A 30 -0.46 -12.99 3.45
C PHE A 30 -0.05 -11.77 2.60
N LEU A 31 1.11 -11.22 2.95
CA LEU A 31 1.80 -10.15 2.23
C LEU A 31 3.17 -10.68 1.79
N ILE A 32 3.44 -10.64 0.49
CA ILE A 32 4.70 -11.12 -0.10
C ILE A 32 5.46 -9.90 -0.60
N GLY A 33 6.70 -9.74 -0.15
CA GLY A 33 7.59 -8.68 -0.59
C GLY A 33 8.52 -9.12 -1.72
N TYR A 34 8.56 -8.32 -2.77
CA TYR A 34 9.58 -8.31 -3.82
C TYR A 34 10.39 -7.00 -3.70
N GLU A 35 11.39 -6.81 -4.55
CA GLU A 35 12.30 -5.65 -4.46
C GLU A 35 11.56 -4.30 -4.52
N ASP A 36 10.65 -4.12 -5.48
CA ASP A 36 9.91 -2.88 -5.76
C ASP A 36 8.39 -3.01 -5.56
N ARG A 37 7.92 -4.16 -5.05
CA ARG A 37 6.50 -4.54 -5.09
C ARG A 37 6.07 -5.35 -3.88
N LEU A 38 4.81 -5.20 -3.53
CA LEU A 38 4.13 -6.02 -2.54
C LEU A 38 2.94 -6.71 -3.20
N VAL A 39 2.72 -7.98 -2.86
CA VAL A 39 1.50 -8.71 -3.26
C VAL A 39 0.72 -9.03 -1.99
N LEU A 40 -0.51 -8.54 -1.92
CA LEU A 40 -1.47 -8.89 -0.88
C LEU A 40 -2.39 -9.98 -1.42
N SER A 41 -2.50 -11.10 -0.72
CA SER A 41 -3.25 -12.25 -1.22
C SER A 41 -4.15 -12.87 -0.16
N SER A 42 -5.34 -13.28 -0.56
CA SER A 42 -6.34 -13.91 0.30
C SER A 42 -6.14 -15.44 0.33
N PRO A 43 -6.66 -16.14 1.35
CA PRO A 43 -6.67 -17.60 1.37
C PRO A 43 -7.46 -18.24 0.23
N ALA A 44 -8.37 -17.48 -0.41
CA ALA A 44 -9.14 -17.92 -1.57
C ALA A 44 -8.36 -17.80 -2.90
N GLY A 45 -7.15 -17.23 -2.88
CA GLY A 45 -6.30 -17.04 -4.05
C GLY A 45 -6.56 -15.74 -4.82
N GLU A 46 -7.27 -14.78 -4.21
CA GLU A 46 -7.36 -13.42 -4.76
C GLU A 46 -6.05 -12.68 -4.48
N GLU A 47 -5.52 -11.95 -5.47
CA GLU A 47 -4.25 -11.25 -5.36
C GLU A 47 -4.40 -9.78 -5.77
N ARG A 48 -3.72 -8.89 -5.06
CA ARG A 48 -3.57 -7.46 -5.39
C ARG A 48 -2.10 -7.08 -5.41
N LEU A 49 -1.65 -6.50 -6.51
CA LEU A 49 -0.29 -5.99 -6.69
C LEU A 49 -0.22 -4.52 -6.27
N TYR A 50 0.74 -4.21 -5.42
CA TYR A 50 1.09 -2.87 -4.96
C TYR A 50 2.52 -2.56 -5.40
N VAL A 51 2.74 -1.42 -6.05
CA VAL A 51 4.05 -1.01 -6.60
C VAL A 51 4.56 0.19 -5.83
N GLU A 52 5.83 0.17 -5.42
CA GLU A 52 6.44 1.32 -4.75
C GLU A 52 6.42 2.54 -5.68
N VAL A 53 5.95 3.67 -5.17
CA VAL A 53 5.89 4.93 -5.91
C VAL A 53 7.00 5.85 -5.41
N PRO A 54 7.97 6.22 -6.27
CA PRO A 54 9.01 7.16 -5.89
C PRO A 54 8.42 8.49 -5.41
N GLU A 55 9.04 9.11 -4.39
CA GLU A 55 8.51 10.33 -3.77
C GLU A 55 8.25 11.47 -4.76
N HIS A 56 9.10 11.61 -5.77
CA HIS A 56 8.96 12.64 -6.82
C HIS A 56 7.89 12.32 -7.88
N GLU A 57 7.35 11.10 -7.88
CA GLU A 57 6.27 10.65 -8.77
C GLU A 57 4.93 10.57 -8.03
N LEU A 58 4.90 10.79 -6.71
CA LEU A 58 3.66 10.80 -5.94
C LEU A 58 2.71 11.90 -6.43
N PRO A 59 1.41 11.61 -6.58
CA PRO A 59 0.43 12.64 -6.90
C PRO A 59 0.39 13.74 -5.83
N ALA A 60 0.13 14.98 -6.24
CA ALA A 60 -0.06 16.09 -5.31
C ALA A 60 -1.18 15.77 -4.30
N GLY A 61 -0.93 16.04 -3.02
CA GLY A 61 -1.84 15.72 -1.92
C GLY A 61 -1.68 14.32 -1.32
N ILE A 62 -0.85 13.45 -1.92
CA ILE A 62 -0.47 12.16 -1.33
C ILE A 62 0.82 12.32 -0.54
N HIS A 63 0.79 11.95 0.74
CA HIS A 63 1.98 11.90 1.58
C HIS A 63 1.82 10.89 2.72
N GLU A 64 2.91 10.57 3.40
CA GLU A 64 2.90 9.73 4.60
C GLU A 64 2.91 10.60 5.86
N GLU A 65 2.01 10.31 6.80
CA GLU A 65 2.00 10.90 8.14
C GLU A 65 1.83 9.80 9.19
N ASN A 66 2.83 9.65 10.08
CA ASN A 66 2.82 8.70 11.20
C ASN A 66 2.58 7.23 10.80
N GLY A 67 3.12 6.81 9.65
CA GLY A 67 3.02 5.46 9.10
C GLY A 67 1.69 5.17 8.39
N VAL A 68 0.96 6.21 7.99
CA VAL A 68 -0.31 6.12 7.28
C VAL A 68 -0.27 7.05 6.07
N VAL A 69 -0.80 6.61 4.94
CA VAL A 69 -0.98 7.49 3.79
C VAL A 69 -2.14 8.45 4.03
N VAL A 70 -1.87 9.75 3.85
CA VAL A 70 -2.86 10.81 3.76
C VAL A 70 -3.10 11.09 2.27
N ASP A 71 -4.36 11.00 1.84
CA ASP A 71 -4.80 11.34 0.49
C ASP A 71 -5.76 12.54 0.52
N GLU A 72 -5.23 13.74 0.31
CA GLU A 72 -6.01 14.99 0.32
C GLU A 72 -6.87 15.19 -0.93
N ARG A 73 -6.85 14.26 -1.89
CA ARG A 73 -7.67 14.34 -3.11
C ARG A 73 -9.09 13.82 -2.86
N ILE A 74 -9.26 13.03 -1.81
CA ILE A 74 -10.51 12.39 -1.39
C ILE A 74 -11.07 13.20 -0.21
N VAL A 75 -11.74 14.32 -0.50
CA VAL A 75 -12.42 15.18 0.50
C VAL A 75 -13.93 15.17 0.25
#